data_AF-A0A2I6ED34-F1
#
_entry.id   AF-A0A2I6ED34-F1
#
_cell.length_a   1.000
_cell.length_b   1.000
_cell.length_c   1.000
_cell.angle_alpha   90.00
_cell.angle_beta   90.00
_cell.angle_gamma   90.00
#
_symmetry.space_group_name_H-M   'P 1'
#
loop_
_entity.id
_entity.type
_entity.pdbx_description
1 polymer ?
#
loop_
_entity_poly.entity_id
_entity_poly.type
_entity_poly.pdbx_seq_one_letter_code
_entity_poly.pdbx_strand_id
1 'polypeptide(L)' 'DYPDAYTSWNIISSIGSTISFLGILYFFFIIWESIMSQRLVMFPTQLNSSIEWFQNTPPAEHSYSEL' A
#
# COMPACT_ATOMS: atom_id res chain seq x y z
N ASP A 1 -33.00 -8.32 5.70
CA ASP A 1 -33.97 -7.84 6.70
C ASP A 1 -33.34 -7.68 8.06
N TYR A 2 -33.48 -6.48 8.62
CA TYR A 2 -33.06 -6.09 9.96
C TYR A 2 -34.09 -5.07 10.49
N PRO A 3 -34.28 -4.95 11.81
CA PRO A 3 -35.21 -3.97 12.38
C PRO A 3 -34.94 -2.54 11.90
N ASP A 4 -36.01 -1.74 11.71
CA ASP A 4 -35.92 -0.39 11.15
C ASP A 4 -34.96 0.54 11.93
N ALA A 5 -34.76 0.28 13.22
CA ALA A 5 -33.80 1.00 14.07
C ALA A 5 -32.33 0.91 13.58
N TYR A 6 -31.97 -0.11 12.81
CA TYR A 6 -30.60 -0.29 12.27
C TYR A 6 -30.41 0.26 10.85
N THR A 7 -31.47 0.78 10.23
CA THR A 7 -31.43 1.27 8.84
C THR A 7 -30.41 2.38 8.63
N SER A 8 -30.34 3.36 9.53
CA SER A 8 -29.40 4.48 9.45
C SER A 8 -27.94 4.02 9.45
N TRP A 9 -27.57 3.15 10.38
CA TRP A 9 -26.21 2.59 10.47
C TRP A 9 -25.85 1.71 9.29
N ASN A 10 -26.80 0.92 8.76
CA ASN A 10 -26.57 0.10 7.58
C ASN A 10 -26.38 0.93 6.30
N ILE A 11 -27.07 2.07 6.17
CA ILE A 11 -26.86 3.00 5.06
C ILE A 11 -25.44 3.59 5.13
N ILE A 12 -25.01 4.06 6.30
CA ILE A 12 -23.65 4.59 6.50
C ILE A 12 -22.59 3.51 6.22
N SER A 13 -22.81 2.30 6.73
CA SER A 13 -21.93 1.16 6.48
C SER A 13 -21.81 0.82 4.99
N SER A 14 -22.92 0.87 4.25
CA SER A 14 -22.95 0.62 2.81
C SER A 14 -22.23 1.71 2.02
N ILE A 15 -22.36 2.97 2.42
CA ILE A 15 -21.58 4.07 1.81
C ILE A 15 -20.09 3.83 2.08
N GLY A 16 -19.72 3.49 3.32
CA GLY A 16 -18.34 3.16 3.68
C GLY A 16 -17.74 2.00 2.87
N SER A 17 -18.53 0.96 2.60
CA SER A 17 -18.07 -0.17 1.78
C SER A 17 -17.83 0.23 0.33
N THR A 18 -18.68 1.08 -0.26
CA THR A 18 -18.44 1.59 -1.62
C THR A 18 -17.18 2.45 -1.72
N ILE A 19 -16.92 3.31 -0.73
CA ILE A 19 -15.68 4.10 -0.67
C ILE A 19 -14.47 3.18 -0.55
N SER A 20 -14.55 2.15 0.30
CA SER A 20 -13.47 1.18 0.49
C SER A 20 -13.19 0.39 -0.79
N PHE A 21 -14.25 -0.01 -1.52
CA PHE A 21 -14.13 -0.69 -2.80
C PHE A 21 -13.42 0.19 -3.84
N LEU A 22 -13.83 1.45 -3.97
CA LEU A 22 -13.14 2.41 -4.86
C LEU A 22 -11.69 2.64 -4.43
N GLY A 23 -11.41 2.68 -3.13
CA GLY A 23 -10.06 2.78 -2.58
C GLY A 23 -9.15 1.63 -3.01
N ILE A 24 -9.64 0.40 -3.01
CA ILE A 24 -8.88 -0.78 -3.45
C ILE A 24 -8.62 -0.74 -4.96
N LEU A 25 -9.62 -0.36 -5.76
CA LEU A 25 -9.43 -0.18 -7.21
C LEU A 25 -8.37 0.89 -7.51
N TYR A 26 -8.41 2.01 -6.77
CA TYR A 26 -7.42 3.07 -6.90
C TYR A 26 -6.03 2.61 -6.44
N PHE A 27 -5.94 1.80 -5.39
CA PHE A 27 -4.68 1.21 -4.95
C PHE A 27 -4.03 0.33 -6.02
N PHE A 28 -4.81 -0.51 -6.72
CA PHE A 28 -4.28 -1.28 -7.85
C PHE A 28 -3.80 -0.38 -8.99
N PHE A 29 -4.47 0.73 -9.24
CA PHE A 29 -4.02 1.71 -10.23
C PHE A 29 -2.67 2.34 -9.84
N ILE A 30 -2.47 2.69 -8.57
CA ILE A 30 -1.19 3.22 -8.07
C ILE A 30 -0.07 2.20 -8.26
N ILE A 31 -0.30 0.93 -7.90
CA ILE A 31 0.70 -0.14 -8.11
C ILE A 31 1.04 -0.25 -9.60
N TRP A 32 0.02 -0.34 -10.45
CA TRP A 32 0.22 -0.46 -11.90
C TRP A 32 1.02 0.72 -12.46
N GLU A 33 0.67 1.96 -12.10
CA GLU A 33 1.37 3.17 -12.52
C GLU A 33 2.83 3.17 -12.04
N SER A 34 3.08 2.74 -10.81
CA SER A 34 4.44 2.68 -10.26
C SER A 34 5.34 1.70 -11.02
N ILE A 35 4.79 0.55 -11.43
CA ILE A 35 5.52 -0.47 -12.21
C ILE A 35 5.81 0.03 -13.63
N MET A 36 4.83 0.70 -14.27
CA MET A 36 4.99 1.23 -15.62
C MET A 36 5.96 2.42 -15.70
N SER A 37 5.99 3.28 -14.67
CA SER A 37 6.84 4.48 -14.68
C SER A 37 8.29 4.23 -14.25
N GLN A 38 8.61 3.07 -13.65
CA GLN A 38 9.97 2.61 -13.32
C GLN A 38 10.86 3.68 -12.67
N ARG A 39 10.31 4.48 -11.75
CA ARG A 39 11.05 5.59 -11.13
C ARG A 39 12.05 5.07 -10.10
N LEU A 40 13.33 5.34 -10.32
CA LEU A 40 14.41 4.97 -9.40
C LEU A 40 14.38 5.86 -8.14
N VAL A 41 14.66 5.25 -6.99
CA VAL A 41 14.76 5.96 -5.71
C VAL A 41 16.13 6.64 -5.62
N MET A 42 16.16 7.98 -5.64
CA MET A 42 17.41 8.75 -5.59
C MET A 42 17.88 9.04 -4.16
N PHE A 43 16.95 9.33 -3.25
CA PHE A 43 17.25 9.68 -1.86
C PHE A 43 16.24 8.99 -0.92
N PRO A 44 16.65 7.97 -0.15
CA PRO A 44 15.81 7.36 0.87
C PRO A 44 15.57 8.35 2.02
N THR A 45 14.32 8.47 2.48
CA THR A 45 13.95 9.29 3.65
C THR A 45 13.89 8.48 4.94
N GLN A 46 14.27 7.20 4.90
CA GLN A 46 14.22 6.28 6.03
C GLN A 46 15.35 6.55 7.03
N LEU A 47 15.08 6.28 8.30
CA LEU A 47 16.09 6.30 9.35
C LEU A 47 16.95 5.03 9.22
N ASN A 48 18.27 5.16 9.36
CA ASN A 48 19.24 4.04 9.29
C ASN A 48 19.18 3.10 10.52
N SER A 49 18.02 2.92 11.13
CA SER A 49 17.84 2.08 12.32
C SER A 49 17.74 0.58 12.00
N SER A 50 17.42 0.20 10.76
CA SER A 50 17.39 -1.20 10.30
C SER A 50 18.29 -1.41 9.09
N ILE A 51 18.89 -2.60 9.01
CA ILE A 51 19.88 -2.98 7.99
C ILE A 51 19.29 -3.03 6.58
N GLU A 52 17.98 -3.26 6.45
CA GLU A 52 17.26 -3.31 5.16
C GLU A 52 17.36 -1.99 4.38
N TRP A 53 17.40 -0.85 5.07
CA TRP A 53 17.51 0.47 4.43
C TRP A 53 18.91 0.83 3.98
N PHE A 54 19.91 0.01 4.35
CA PHE A 54 21.30 0.18 3.90
C PHE A 54 21.56 -0.55 2.57
N GLN A 55 20.64 -1.40 2.12
CA GLN A 55 20.77 -2.14 0.86
C GLN A 55 20.43 -1.27 -0.36
N ASN A 56 20.93 -1.68 -1.54
CA ASN A 56 20.53 -1.08 -2.81
C ASN A 56 19.04 -1.35 -3.10
N THR A 57 18.44 -0.51 -3.94
CA THR A 57 17.07 -0.70 -4.44
C THR A 57 17.10 -0.95 -5.95
N PRO A 58 16.87 -2.19 -6.44
CA PRO A 58 16.60 -3.43 -5.71
C PRO A 58 17.85 -4.05 -5.04
N PRO A 59 17.67 -4.89 -4.01
CA PRO A 59 18.78 -5.58 -3.35
C PRO A 59 19.38 -6.66 -4.27
N ALA A 60 20.66 -6.99 -4.06
CA ALA A 60 21.31 -8.09 -4.76
C ALA A 60 20.79 -9.44 -4.23
N GLU A 61 20.81 -10.49 -5.08
CA GLU A 61 20.41 -11.85 -4.68
C GLU A 61 21.23 -12.40 -3.50
N HIS A 62 22.51 -12.04 -3.44
CA HIS A 62 23.40 -12.32 -2.31
C HIS A 62 23.82 -11.00 -1.66
N SER A 63 23.04 -10.54 -0.70
CA SER A 63 23.23 -9.22 -0.07
C SER A 63 24.26 -9.20 1.06
N TYR A 64 24.57 -10.35 1.67
CA TYR A 64 25.49 -10.45 2.81
C TYR A 64 26.54 -11.55 2.56
N SER A 65 27.53 -11.25 1.72
CA SER A 65 28.58 -12.21 1.37
C SER A 65 29.58 -12.48 2.50
N GLU A 66 29.60 -11.66 3.55
CA GLU A 66 30.60 -11.71 4.64
C GLU A 66 30.05 -12.19 6.00
N LEU A 67 28.79 -12.67 6.04
CA LEU A 67 28.21 -13.40 7.18
C LEU A 67 28.20 -14.91 6.88
#